data_AF-U9TF29-F1
#
_entry.id   AF-U9TF29-F1
#
_cell.length_a   1.000
_cell.length_b   1.000
_cell.length_c   1.000
_cell.angle_alpha   90.00
_cell.angle_beta   90.00
_cell.angle_gamma   90.00
#
_symmetry.space_group_name_H-M   'P 1'
#
loop_
_entity.id
_entity.type
_entity.pdbx_description
1 polymer ?
#
loop_
_entity_poly.entity_id
_entity_poly.type
_entity_poly.pdbx_seq_one_letter_code
_entity_poly.pdbx_strand_id
1 'polypeptide(L)'
;MRNAKPPNPCDVNLLGKKGYLEDYDYEKSYCFAPALVYGFSFALKEWGQFLVMDFNKINFNENAFEHLVMPQDKKEVLLELVKQYSNQTTNVKQLDPIANKGKGCIFLCYGPPGTGKTLTAESVAELLKRPLWTIGVHELGTDLAKMEQQLVKILNIAFTWKAVLLLDEADIYFEKRTSGNAKRNAMTGIFLRHLEYYQGILFLTTNRVMSFDDAFRSRITMCFHYPKLVPEKRKEIWKNFIDG
;
A
#
# COMPACT_ATOMS: atom_id res chain seq x y z
N MET A 1 6.23 18.64 -20.06
CA MET A 1 5.27 18.35 -21.16
C MET A 1 6.06 18.15 -22.45
N ARG A 2 6.22 16.91 -22.91
CA ARG A 2 6.72 16.62 -24.25
C ARG A 2 5.65 15.77 -24.94
N ASN A 3 5.13 16.30 -26.03
CA ASN A 3 4.09 15.70 -26.85
C ASN A 3 4.58 14.33 -27.36
N ALA A 4 3.75 13.31 -27.22
CA ALA A 4 3.97 12.04 -27.88
C ALA A 4 4.03 12.28 -29.40
N LYS A 5 5.05 11.73 -30.06
CA LYS A 5 5.12 11.74 -31.53
C LYS A 5 4.00 10.83 -32.09
N PRO A 6 3.42 11.16 -33.25
CA PRO A 6 2.47 10.28 -33.92
C PRO A 6 3.12 8.91 -34.22
N PRO A 7 2.31 7.84 -34.33
CA PRO A 7 2.81 6.48 -34.60
C PRO A 7 3.68 6.45 -35.87
N ASN A 8 4.62 5.51 -35.91
CA ASN A 8 5.56 5.39 -37.01
C ASN A 8 4.81 5.16 -38.34
N PRO A 9 5.33 5.64 -39.48
CA PRO A 9 4.70 5.48 -40.80
C PRO A 9 4.38 4.03 -41.17
N CYS A 10 5.07 3.07 -40.54
CA CYS A 10 4.90 1.63 -40.72
C CYS A 10 3.56 1.11 -40.17
N ASP A 11 2.89 1.84 -39.27
CA ASP A 11 1.68 1.39 -38.57
C ASP A 11 0.38 1.84 -39.26
N VAL A 12 0.46 2.78 -40.20
CA VAL A 12 -0.72 3.39 -40.84
C VAL A 12 -1.47 2.39 -41.74
N ASN A 13 -0.75 1.45 -42.34
CA ASN A 13 -1.33 0.42 -43.21
C ASN A 13 -2.05 -0.70 -42.42
N LEU A 14 -1.92 -0.73 -41.09
CA LEU A 14 -2.56 -1.72 -40.22
C LEU A 14 -3.88 -1.19 -39.61
N LEU A 15 -4.13 0.11 -39.73
CA LEU A 15 -5.34 0.75 -39.20
C LEU A 15 -6.50 0.56 -40.18
N GLY A 16 -7.61 0.00 -39.68
CA GLY A 16 -8.86 -0.11 -40.42
C GLY A 16 -9.51 1.25 -40.66
N LYS A 17 -10.64 1.27 -41.37
CA LYS A 17 -11.31 2.51 -41.84
C LYS A 17 -11.70 3.50 -40.72
N LYS A 18 -11.70 3.06 -39.45
CA LYS A 18 -12.01 3.88 -38.27
C LYS A 18 -10.77 4.32 -37.48
N GLY A 19 -9.55 4.05 -37.95
CA GLY A 19 -8.32 4.41 -37.22
C GLY A 19 -7.99 3.48 -36.04
N TYR A 20 -8.65 2.33 -35.95
CA TYR A 20 -8.34 1.24 -35.04
C TYR A 20 -7.91 0.02 -35.85
N LEU A 21 -7.07 -0.85 -35.28
CA LEU A 21 -6.76 -2.16 -35.88
C LEU A 21 -8.09 -2.90 -36.11
N GLU A 22 -8.39 -3.27 -37.37
CA GLU A 22 -9.50 -4.19 -37.65
C GLU A 22 -9.11 -5.58 -37.14
N ASP A 23 -10.03 -6.28 -36.48
CA ASP A 23 -9.81 -7.58 -35.81
C ASP A 23 -9.34 -8.65 -36.81
N TYR A 24 -8.05 -8.65 -37.14
CA TYR A 24 -7.35 -9.74 -37.78
C TYR A 24 -6.82 -10.66 -36.67
N ASP A 25 -7.31 -11.90 -36.70
CA ASP A 25 -6.69 -13.13 -36.16
C ASP A 25 -5.70 -12.85 -34.99
N TYR A 26 -6.24 -12.63 -33.78
CA TYR A 26 -5.50 -12.18 -32.59
C TYR A 26 -4.22 -12.99 -32.32
N GLU A 27 -4.17 -14.27 -32.73
CA GLU A 27 -3.00 -15.13 -32.58
C GLU A 27 -1.78 -14.71 -33.40
N LYS A 28 -1.96 -14.06 -34.56
CA LYS A 28 -0.83 -13.55 -35.37
C LYS A 28 -0.34 -12.17 -34.93
N SER A 29 -1.18 -11.43 -34.21
CA SER A 29 -0.91 -10.07 -33.77
C SER A 29 0.06 -9.98 -32.58
N TYR A 30 0.32 -11.09 -31.87
CA TYR A 30 1.35 -11.16 -30.81
C TYR A 30 2.75 -10.81 -31.31
N CYS A 31 3.05 -11.06 -32.60
CA CYS A 31 4.35 -10.72 -33.19
C CYS A 31 4.60 -9.20 -33.31
N PHE A 32 3.54 -8.39 -33.23
CA PHE A 32 3.62 -6.92 -33.28
C PHE A 32 3.47 -6.28 -31.89
N ALA A 33 3.22 -7.07 -30.84
CA ALA A 33 3.16 -6.54 -29.49
C ALA A 33 4.56 -6.06 -29.07
N PRO A 34 4.70 -4.84 -28.55
CA PRO A 34 5.98 -4.36 -28.07
C PRO A 34 6.48 -5.28 -26.97
N ALA A 35 7.74 -5.73 -27.07
CA ALA A 35 8.37 -6.56 -26.05
C ALA A 35 8.52 -5.84 -24.70
N LEU A 36 8.24 -4.54 -24.63
CA LEU A 36 8.31 -3.71 -23.45
C LEU A 36 6.93 -3.24 -23.02
N VAL A 37 6.64 -3.38 -21.73
CA VAL A 37 5.46 -2.78 -21.08
C VAL A 37 5.89 -1.75 -20.05
N TYR A 38 5.09 -0.69 -19.90
CA TYR A 38 5.31 0.29 -18.84
C TYR A 38 4.64 -0.18 -17.55
N GLY A 39 5.35 -0.05 -16.44
CA GLY A 39 4.85 -0.46 -15.14
C GLY A 39 5.45 0.38 -14.00
N PHE A 40 4.91 0.18 -12.80
CA PHE A 40 5.47 0.75 -11.58
C PHE A 40 6.19 -0.36 -10.79
N SER A 41 7.48 -0.16 -10.49
CA SER A 41 8.22 -1.05 -9.61
C SER A 41 8.01 -0.63 -8.16
N PHE A 42 7.39 -1.49 -7.34
CA PHE A 42 7.23 -1.24 -5.90
C PHE A 42 8.56 -1.33 -5.15
N ALA A 43 9.51 -2.15 -5.63
CA ALA A 43 10.84 -2.28 -5.04
C ALA A 43 11.68 -1.01 -5.27
N LEU A 44 11.65 -0.46 -6.49
CA LEU A 44 12.40 0.75 -6.85
C LEU A 44 11.62 2.04 -6.58
N LYS A 45 10.30 1.94 -6.40
CA LYS A 45 9.35 3.06 -6.24
C LYS A 45 9.32 4.02 -7.44
N GLU A 46 9.54 3.47 -8.63
CA GLU A 46 9.69 4.23 -9.87
C GLU A 46 8.92 3.61 -11.05
N TRP A 47 8.56 4.46 -12.02
CA TRP A 47 7.99 4.03 -13.29
C TRP A 47 9.12 3.62 -14.23
N GLY A 48 8.94 2.49 -14.91
CA GLY A 48 9.94 1.95 -15.83
C GLY A 48 9.33 1.16 -16.97
N GLN A 49 10.22 0.64 -17.82
CA GLN A 49 9.89 -0.31 -18.88
C GLN A 49 10.36 -1.70 -18.46
N PHE A 50 9.52 -2.71 -18.69
CA PHE A 50 9.77 -4.09 -18.31
C PHE A 50 9.65 -4.97 -19.55
N LEU A 51 10.59 -5.90 -19.72
CA LEU A 51 10.54 -6.86 -20.80
C LEU A 51 9.45 -7.90 -20.50
N VAL A 52 8.56 -8.13 -21.46
CA VAL A 52 7.45 -9.08 -21.32
C VAL A 52 7.96 -10.50 -21.08
N MET A 53 9.13 -10.84 -21.63
CA MET A 53 9.75 -12.15 -21.48
C MET A 53 10.30 -12.42 -20.06
N ASP A 54 10.50 -11.37 -19.25
CA ASP A 54 11.07 -11.51 -17.90
C ASP A 54 9.99 -11.66 -16.81
N PHE A 55 8.70 -11.62 -17.18
CA PHE A 55 7.63 -11.84 -16.22
C PHE A 55 7.54 -13.30 -15.81
N ASN A 56 7.54 -13.51 -14.50
CA ASN A 56 7.23 -14.79 -13.89
C ASN A 56 6.01 -14.64 -12.98
N LYS A 57 5.30 -15.74 -12.73
CA LYS A 57 4.23 -15.74 -11.73
C LYS A 57 4.85 -15.39 -10.37
N ILE A 58 4.23 -14.44 -9.67
CA ILE A 58 4.63 -14.08 -8.32
C ILE A 58 4.32 -15.27 -7.41
N ASN A 59 5.32 -15.73 -6.65
CA ASN A 59 5.16 -16.79 -5.67
C ASN A 59 4.79 -16.16 -4.32
N PHE A 60 3.50 -16.11 -4.02
CA PHE A 60 3.00 -15.58 -2.76
C PHE A 60 3.07 -16.65 -1.66
N ASN A 61 3.39 -16.24 -0.43
CA ASN A 61 3.39 -17.12 0.73
C ASN A 61 1.98 -17.18 1.34
N GLU A 62 1.20 -18.19 0.94
CA GLU A 62 -0.19 -18.36 1.40
C GLU A 62 -0.29 -18.62 2.91
N ASN A 63 0.77 -19.13 3.54
CA ASN A 63 0.80 -19.48 4.98
C ASN A 63 1.34 -18.34 5.86
N ALA A 64 1.80 -17.23 5.28
CA ALA A 64 2.42 -16.13 6.03
C ALA A 64 1.51 -15.60 7.15
N PHE A 65 0.20 -15.46 6.86
CA PHE A 65 -0.78 -14.98 7.82
C PHE A 65 -1.05 -15.98 8.95
N GLU A 66 -0.99 -17.28 8.68
CA GLU A 66 -1.18 -18.33 9.68
C GLU A 66 -0.04 -18.34 10.69
N HIS A 67 1.19 -18.16 10.21
CA HIS A 67 2.41 -18.15 11.02
C HIS A 67 2.59 -16.88 11.88
N LEU A 68 1.79 -15.84 11.65
CA LEU A 68 1.84 -14.60 12.42
C LEU A 68 1.55 -14.89 13.90
N VAL A 69 2.41 -14.48 14.83
CA VAL A 69 2.18 -14.76 16.26
C VAL A 69 1.33 -13.63 16.88
N MET A 70 0.01 -13.80 16.85
CA MET A 70 -0.98 -12.86 17.38
C MET A 70 -2.14 -13.65 18.05
N PRO A 71 -2.81 -13.10 19.09
CA PRO A 71 -4.03 -13.68 19.63
C PRO A 71 -5.08 -13.97 18.54
N GLN A 72 -5.72 -15.14 18.62
CA GLN A 72 -6.60 -15.66 17.58
C GLN A 72 -7.81 -14.76 17.31
N ASP A 73 -8.40 -14.20 18.37
CA ASP A 73 -9.46 -13.19 18.31
C ASP A 73 -9.06 -11.98 17.45
N LYS A 74 -7.84 -11.47 17.62
CA LYS A 74 -7.34 -10.34 16.85
C LYS A 74 -7.05 -10.70 15.40
N LYS A 75 -6.53 -11.91 15.14
CA LYS A 75 -6.31 -12.40 13.78
C LYS A 75 -7.62 -12.51 13.00
N GLU A 76 -8.66 -13.05 13.61
CA GLU A 76 -9.97 -13.23 12.98
C GLU A 76 -10.59 -11.88 12.61
N VAL A 77 -10.54 -10.91 13.52
CA VAL A 77 -11.04 -9.56 13.23
C VAL A 77 -10.22 -8.88 12.12
N LEU A 78 -8.89 -9.00 12.16
CA LEU A 78 -8.01 -8.47 11.11
C LEU A 78 -8.37 -9.08 9.74
N LEU A 79 -8.53 -10.41 9.69
CA LEU A 79 -8.86 -11.15 8.49
C LEU A 79 -10.21 -10.71 7.90
N GLU A 80 -11.22 -10.57 8.75
CA GLU A 80 -12.57 -10.17 8.31
C GLU A 80 -12.58 -8.75 7.77
N LEU A 81 -11.96 -7.80 8.48
CA LEU A 81 -11.83 -6.42 8.01
C LEU A 81 -11.09 -6.37 6.67
N VAL A 82 -9.94 -7.01 6.58
CA VAL A 82 -9.14 -7.03 5.34
C VAL A 82 -9.91 -7.61 4.16
N LYS A 83 -10.64 -8.71 4.35
CA LYS A 83 -11.49 -9.33 3.30
C LYS A 83 -12.63 -8.41 2.88
N GLN A 84 -13.32 -7.79 3.84
CA GLN A 84 -14.40 -6.85 3.58
C GLN A 84 -13.93 -5.69 2.69
N TYR A 85 -12.81 -5.05 3.03
CA TYR A 85 -12.27 -3.93 2.26
C TYR A 85 -11.68 -4.36 0.91
N SER A 86 -11.10 -5.57 0.83
CA SER A 86 -10.62 -6.13 -0.44
C SER A 86 -11.76 -6.29 -1.45
N ASN A 87 -12.94 -6.70 -0.98
CA ASN A 87 -14.14 -6.91 -1.81
C ASN A 87 -14.87 -5.60 -2.17
N GLN A 88 -14.79 -4.57 -1.32
CA GLN A 88 -15.41 -3.27 -1.62
C GLN A 88 -14.67 -2.49 -2.71
N THR A 89 -13.36 -2.68 -2.85
CA THR A 89 -12.54 -1.99 -3.87
C THR A 89 -12.84 -2.43 -5.31
N THR A 90 -13.68 -3.44 -5.55
CA THR A 90 -14.09 -3.84 -6.90
C THR A 90 -15.32 -3.08 -7.42
N ASN A 91 -16.12 -2.46 -6.55
CA ASN A 91 -17.42 -1.88 -6.89
C ASN A 91 -17.51 -0.35 -6.84
N VAL A 92 -16.39 0.36 -6.70
CA VAL A 92 -16.40 1.83 -6.65
C VAL A 92 -16.50 2.42 -8.06
N LYS A 93 -17.72 2.41 -8.63
CA LYS A 93 -18.13 3.37 -9.65
C LYS A 93 -18.44 4.69 -8.92
N GLN A 94 -17.69 5.75 -9.25
CA GLN A 94 -17.79 7.13 -8.77
C GLN A 94 -17.08 7.50 -7.45
N LEU A 95 -16.16 8.47 -7.60
CA LEU A 95 -15.55 9.28 -6.55
C LEU A 95 -16.59 10.28 -6.00
N ASP A 96 -17.52 9.83 -5.17
CA ASP A 96 -18.35 10.72 -4.36
C ASP A 96 -17.59 11.08 -3.06
N PRO A 97 -17.13 12.34 -2.87
CA PRO A 97 -16.35 12.73 -1.69
C PRO A 97 -17.12 12.60 -0.38
N ILE A 98 -18.46 12.65 -0.41
CA ILE A 98 -19.31 12.60 0.78
C ILE A 98 -19.62 11.14 1.14
N ALA A 99 -19.85 10.28 0.14
CA ALA A 99 -20.12 8.86 0.35
C ALA A 99 -18.86 8.00 0.61
N ASN A 100 -17.66 8.56 0.45
CA ASN A 100 -16.40 7.81 0.53
C ASN A 100 -15.60 8.01 1.84
N LYS A 101 -16.08 8.83 2.76
CA LYS A 101 -15.44 9.04 4.06
C LYS A 101 -15.49 7.76 4.90
N GLY A 102 -14.35 7.29 5.41
CA GLY A 102 -14.26 6.09 6.25
C GLY A 102 -14.20 4.75 5.49
N LYS A 103 -13.99 4.77 4.17
CA LYS A 103 -13.80 3.55 3.35
C LYS A 103 -12.36 3.02 3.32
N GLY A 104 -11.43 3.66 4.04
CA GLY A 104 -10.08 3.12 4.25
C GLY A 104 -10.05 2.18 5.44
N CYS A 105 -9.16 1.18 5.36
CA CYS A 105 -8.87 0.31 6.49
C CYS A 105 -7.50 0.70 7.05
N ILE A 106 -7.49 1.42 8.17
CA ILE A 106 -6.26 1.93 8.77
C ILE A 106 -5.99 1.17 10.07
N PHE A 107 -4.89 0.44 10.09
CA PHE A 107 -4.45 -0.35 11.23
C PHE A 107 -3.27 0.33 11.92
N LEU A 108 -3.33 0.49 13.24
CA LEU A 108 -2.20 0.95 14.03
C LEU A 108 -1.58 -0.23 14.78
N CYS A 109 -0.34 -0.57 14.46
CA CYS A 109 0.46 -1.58 15.17
C CYS A 109 1.47 -0.89 16.08
N TYR A 110 1.40 -1.11 17.39
CA TYR A 110 2.29 -0.44 18.34
C TYR A 110 2.86 -1.39 19.40
N GLY A 111 4.12 -1.16 19.77
CA GLY A 111 4.83 -1.98 20.75
C GLY A 111 6.34 -1.94 20.56
N PRO A 112 7.13 -2.63 21.40
CA PRO A 112 8.59 -2.64 21.32
C PRO A 112 9.12 -3.06 19.94
N PRO A 113 10.36 -2.67 19.57
CA PRO A 113 10.97 -3.14 18.32
C PRO A 113 11.11 -4.67 18.30
N GLY A 114 11.05 -5.27 17.12
CA GLY A 114 11.24 -6.72 16.95
C GLY A 114 10.06 -7.60 17.37
N THR A 115 8.85 -7.05 17.49
CA THR A 115 7.64 -7.80 17.93
C THR A 115 6.72 -8.25 16.78
N GLY A 116 7.14 -8.10 15.52
CA GLY A 116 6.36 -8.56 14.36
C GLY A 116 5.30 -7.58 13.82
N LYS A 117 5.41 -6.29 14.16
CA LYS A 117 4.51 -5.23 13.65
C LYS A 117 4.52 -5.17 12.12
N THR A 118 5.71 -5.10 11.53
CA THR A 118 5.93 -5.06 10.07
C THR A 118 5.49 -6.36 9.39
N LEU A 119 5.81 -7.51 10.01
CA LEU A 119 5.38 -8.85 9.54
C LEU A 119 3.86 -8.95 9.38
N THR A 120 3.08 -8.20 10.16
CA THR A 120 1.62 -8.21 10.04
C THR A 120 1.15 -7.61 8.73
N ALA A 121 1.74 -6.48 8.31
CA ALA A 121 1.41 -5.86 7.03
C ALA A 121 1.88 -6.71 5.84
N GLU A 122 3.07 -7.31 5.95
CA GLU A 122 3.62 -8.24 4.96
C GLU A 122 2.72 -9.47 4.79
N SER A 123 2.34 -10.11 5.90
CA SER A 123 1.45 -11.28 5.89
C SER A 123 0.08 -10.97 5.27
N VAL A 124 -0.44 -9.76 5.50
CA VAL A 124 -1.70 -9.30 4.90
C VAL A 124 -1.54 -9.05 3.40
N ALA A 125 -0.41 -8.49 2.96
CA ALA A 125 -0.14 -8.29 1.54
C ALA A 125 -0.03 -9.64 0.78
N GLU A 126 0.67 -10.61 1.36
CA GLU A 126 0.78 -11.98 0.85
C GLU A 126 -0.58 -12.67 0.76
N LEU A 127 -1.36 -12.63 1.85
CA LEU A 127 -2.71 -13.20 1.92
C LEU A 127 -3.63 -12.64 0.82
N LEU A 128 -3.54 -11.33 0.56
CA LEU A 128 -4.36 -10.66 -0.45
C LEU A 128 -3.79 -10.77 -1.87
N LYS A 129 -2.57 -11.31 -2.04
CA LYS A 129 -1.83 -11.33 -3.31
C LYS A 129 -1.69 -9.93 -3.92
N ARG A 130 -1.38 -8.95 -3.06
CA ARG A 130 -1.27 -7.52 -3.41
C ARG A 130 0.15 -7.03 -3.12
N PRO A 131 0.66 -6.05 -3.89
CA PRO A 131 1.97 -5.47 -3.61
C PRO A 131 1.98 -4.74 -2.26
N LEU A 132 3.09 -4.82 -1.54
CA LEU A 132 3.35 -4.03 -0.34
C LEU A 132 4.20 -2.81 -0.71
N TRP A 133 3.76 -1.62 -0.29
CA TRP A 133 4.57 -0.40 -0.38
C TRP A 133 4.91 0.11 1.02
N THR A 134 6.16 -0.10 1.42
CA THR A 134 6.69 0.43 2.68
C THR A 134 7.19 1.86 2.47
N ILE A 135 6.51 2.83 3.06
CA ILE A 135 6.85 4.25 3.03
C ILE A 135 7.88 4.52 4.12
N GLY A 136 9.06 4.98 3.71
CA GLY A 136 10.12 5.39 4.62
C GLY A 136 10.06 6.87 4.96
N VAL A 137 10.62 7.25 6.11
CA VAL A 137 10.64 8.65 6.57
C VAL A 137 11.31 9.60 5.55
N HIS A 138 12.32 9.10 4.85
CA HIS A 138 13.07 9.83 3.83
C HIS A 138 12.25 10.13 2.57
N GLU A 139 11.24 9.29 2.25
CA GLU A 139 10.48 9.37 1.01
C GLU A 139 9.52 10.57 0.99
N LEU A 140 8.96 10.91 2.15
CA LEU A 140 8.05 12.03 2.31
C LEU A 140 8.80 13.36 2.52
N GLY A 141 10.01 13.31 3.06
CA GLY A 141 10.82 14.48 3.37
C GLY A 141 10.24 15.36 4.48
N THR A 142 10.86 16.53 4.69
CA THR A 142 10.50 17.48 5.77
C THR A 142 9.98 18.82 5.25
N ASP A 143 9.89 19.01 3.94
CA ASP A 143 9.27 20.18 3.34
C ASP A 143 7.76 19.95 3.16
N LEU A 144 6.92 20.86 3.65
CA LEU A 144 5.46 20.64 3.73
C LEU A 144 4.81 20.45 2.35
N ALA A 145 5.17 21.28 1.38
CA ALA A 145 4.57 21.23 0.05
C ALA A 145 5.00 19.98 -0.72
N LYS A 146 6.30 19.65 -0.69
CA LYS A 146 6.82 18.44 -1.31
C LYS A 146 6.26 17.17 -0.66
N MET A 147 6.18 17.16 0.67
CA MET A 147 5.61 16.07 1.43
C MET A 147 4.16 15.80 1.06
N GLU A 148 3.33 16.84 0.96
CA GLU A 148 1.94 16.69 0.55
C GLU A 148 1.82 16.11 -0.87
N GLN A 149 2.62 16.62 -1.81
CA GLN A 149 2.64 16.11 -3.19
C GLN A 149 3.08 14.64 -3.26
N GLN A 150 4.11 14.26 -2.50
CA GLN A 150 4.56 12.86 -2.45
C GLN A 150 3.53 11.95 -1.80
N LEU A 151 2.91 12.38 -0.69
CA LEU A 151 1.87 11.60 -0.03
C LEU A 151 0.69 11.34 -0.97
N VAL A 152 0.18 12.37 -1.65
CA VAL A 152 -0.90 12.22 -2.64
C VAL A 152 -0.51 11.26 -3.76
N LYS A 153 0.72 11.36 -4.28
CA LYS A 153 1.24 10.46 -5.31
C LYS A 153 1.25 9.00 -4.82
N ILE A 154 1.79 8.74 -3.64
CA ILE A 154 1.89 7.39 -3.06
C ILE A 154 0.49 6.81 -2.84
N LEU A 155 -0.41 7.57 -2.22
CA LEU A 155 -1.79 7.12 -1.95
C LEU A 155 -2.53 6.78 -3.24
N ASN A 156 -2.37 7.58 -4.30
CA ASN A 156 -3.02 7.35 -5.60
C ASN A 156 -2.48 6.11 -6.32
N ILE A 157 -1.16 5.92 -6.35
CA ILE A 157 -0.58 4.73 -6.98
C ILE A 157 -0.97 3.49 -6.18
N ALA A 158 -0.84 3.54 -4.85
CA ALA A 158 -1.25 2.43 -4.00
C ALA A 158 -2.73 2.06 -4.18
N PHE A 159 -3.62 3.05 -4.26
CA PHE A 159 -5.02 2.81 -4.55
C PHE A 159 -5.23 2.15 -5.92
N THR A 160 -4.58 2.67 -6.97
CA THR A 160 -4.70 2.16 -8.35
C THR A 160 -4.28 0.71 -8.47
N TRP A 161 -3.18 0.35 -7.81
CA TRP A 161 -2.61 -1.00 -7.84
C TRP A 161 -3.14 -1.90 -6.71
N LYS A 162 -4.12 -1.41 -5.93
CA LYS A 162 -4.65 -2.08 -4.74
C LYS A 162 -3.55 -2.51 -3.76
N ALA A 163 -2.46 -1.76 -3.67
CA ALA A 163 -1.34 -2.06 -2.79
C ALA A 163 -1.73 -1.94 -1.32
N VAL A 164 -1.11 -2.78 -0.48
CA VAL A 164 -1.09 -2.56 0.96
C VAL A 164 -0.02 -1.51 1.25
N LEU A 165 -0.39 -0.43 1.93
CA LEU A 165 0.57 0.57 2.38
C LEU A 165 1.05 0.23 3.79
N LEU A 166 2.35 0.41 4.03
CA LEU A 166 2.94 0.36 5.35
C LEU A 166 3.70 1.66 5.59
N LEU A 167 3.32 2.44 6.59
CA LEU A 167 4.11 3.56 7.09
C LEU A 167 4.82 3.13 8.36
N ASP A 168 6.14 2.96 8.25
CA ASP A 168 6.97 2.60 9.40
C ASP A 168 7.42 3.82 10.20
N GLU A 169 7.57 3.63 11.51
CA GLU A 169 7.95 4.69 12.46
C GLU A 169 7.04 5.93 12.37
N ALA A 170 5.73 5.68 12.27
CA ALA A 170 4.71 6.70 12.10
C ALA A 170 4.74 7.77 13.22
N ASP A 171 5.30 7.48 14.39
CA ASP A 171 5.47 8.44 15.49
C ASP A 171 6.27 9.69 15.13
N ILE A 172 7.12 9.63 14.10
CA ILE A 172 7.83 10.80 13.59
C ILE A 172 6.83 11.86 13.08
N TYR A 173 5.71 11.42 12.50
CA TYR A 173 4.70 12.29 11.90
C TYR A 173 3.52 12.62 12.81
N PHE A 174 3.22 11.77 13.81
CA PHE A 174 2.00 11.84 14.62
C PHE A 174 2.21 12.15 16.11
N GLU A 175 3.32 12.78 16.49
CA GLU A 175 3.52 13.21 17.88
C GLU A 175 2.50 14.27 18.31
N LYS A 176 2.11 14.23 19.59
CA LYS A 176 1.11 15.13 20.17
C LYS A 176 1.47 16.58 19.86
N ARG A 177 0.49 17.36 19.40
CA ARG A 177 0.67 18.77 19.05
C ARG A 177 1.24 19.52 20.25
N THR A 178 2.46 20.01 20.13
CA THR A 178 3.06 20.89 21.12
C THR A 178 2.97 22.34 20.63
N SER A 179 2.78 23.27 21.56
CA SER A 179 2.66 24.71 21.28
C SER A 179 3.92 25.30 20.63
N GLY A 180 5.06 24.61 20.68
CA GLY A 180 6.34 25.06 20.14
C GLY A 180 6.69 24.61 18.73
N ASN A 181 5.90 23.76 18.05
CA ASN A 181 6.30 23.20 16.75
C ASN A 181 5.20 23.27 15.67
N ALA A 182 5.00 24.48 15.12
CA ALA A 182 4.02 24.75 14.07
C ALA A 182 4.23 23.88 12.81
N LYS A 183 5.48 23.63 12.43
CA LYS A 183 5.81 22.83 11.23
C LYS A 183 5.36 21.37 11.38
N ARG A 184 5.60 20.76 12.55
CA ARG A 184 5.18 19.39 12.82
C ARG A 184 3.65 19.27 12.91
N ASN A 185 2.99 20.23 13.55
CA ASN A 185 1.53 20.28 13.60
C ASN A 185 0.92 20.37 12.19
N ALA A 186 1.54 21.12 11.28
CA ALA A 186 1.13 21.18 9.87
C ALA A 186 1.33 19.83 9.16
N MET A 187 2.46 19.15 9.36
CA MET A 187 2.70 17.80 8.81
C MET A 187 1.64 16.80 9.26
N THR A 188 1.35 16.77 10.57
CA THR A 188 0.30 15.91 11.14
C THR A 188 -1.07 16.23 10.53
N GLY A 189 -1.40 17.51 10.38
CA GLY A 189 -2.66 17.94 9.78
C GLY A 189 -2.81 17.52 8.30
N ILE A 190 -1.75 17.65 7.51
CA ILE A 190 -1.72 17.20 6.11
C ILE A 190 -1.97 15.69 6.04
N PHE A 191 -1.25 14.90 6.85
CA PHE A 191 -1.45 13.45 6.89
C PHE A 191 -2.87 13.07 7.25
N LEU A 192 -3.40 13.57 8.37
CA LEU A 192 -4.75 13.23 8.84
C LEU A 192 -5.83 13.53 7.80
N ARG A 193 -5.69 14.65 7.08
CA ARG A 193 -6.59 15.02 5.99
C ARG A 193 -6.54 14.03 4.84
N HIS A 194 -5.35 13.55 4.44
CA HIS A 194 -5.24 12.58 3.35
C HIS A 194 -5.67 11.16 3.78
N LEU A 195 -5.43 10.79 5.03
CA LEU A 195 -5.89 9.52 5.59
C LEU A 195 -7.42 9.45 5.71
N GLU A 196 -8.11 10.57 5.91
CA GLU A 196 -9.59 10.63 5.93
C GLU A 196 -10.25 10.10 4.66
N TYR A 197 -9.64 10.37 3.50
CA TYR A 197 -10.20 10.05 2.20
C TYR A 197 -9.52 8.85 1.54
N TYR A 198 -8.50 8.26 2.18
CA TYR A 198 -7.83 7.10 1.63
C TYR A 198 -8.77 5.88 1.66
N GLN A 199 -8.86 5.16 0.54
CA GLN A 199 -9.79 4.03 0.34
C GLN A 199 -9.05 2.69 0.20
N GLY A 200 -7.82 2.60 0.68
CA GLY A 200 -7.02 1.38 0.65
C GLY A 200 -6.75 0.81 2.04
N ILE A 201 -5.83 -0.15 2.10
CA ILE A 201 -5.38 -0.77 3.33
C ILE A 201 -4.06 -0.13 3.73
N LEU A 202 -4.01 0.47 4.92
CA LEU A 202 -2.84 1.14 5.45
C LEU A 202 -2.50 0.59 6.84
N PHE A 203 -1.27 0.15 6.99
CA PHE A 203 -0.66 -0.18 8.28
C PHE A 203 0.24 0.97 8.73
N LEU A 204 0.06 1.40 9.97
CA LEU A 204 0.92 2.35 10.66
C LEU A 204 1.65 1.59 11.76
N THR A 205 2.98 1.57 11.75
CA THR A 205 3.76 0.94 12.82
C THR A 205 4.44 2.00 13.67
N THR A 206 4.46 1.79 14.99
CA THR A 206 5.21 2.66 15.90
C THR A 206 5.82 1.89 17.06
N ASN A 207 7.01 2.33 17.49
CA ASN A 207 7.68 1.79 18.65
C ASN A 207 7.23 2.44 19.96
N ARG A 208 6.57 3.60 19.88
CA ARG A 208 6.16 4.39 21.04
C ARG A 208 4.69 4.11 21.34
N VAL A 209 4.38 3.88 22.63
CA VAL A 209 2.99 3.89 23.12
C VAL A 209 2.55 5.36 23.18
N MET A 210 2.17 5.90 22.02
CA MET A 210 1.97 7.33 21.82
C MET A 210 0.68 7.82 22.46
N SER A 211 0.72 9.05 22.98
CA SER A 211 -0.48 9.84 23.25
C SER A 211 -0.96 10.50 21.96
N PHE A 212 -1.53 9.71 21.06
CA PHE A 212 -2.18 10.24 19.85
C PHE A 212 -3.30 11.21 20.22
N ASP A 213 -3.46 12.28 19.43
CA ASP A 213 -4.61 13.17 19.56
C ASP A 213 -5.91 12.47 19.13
N ASP A 214 -7.05 13.00 19.58
CA ASP A 214 -8.36 12.40 19.27
C ASP A 214 -8.65 12.41 17.77
N ALA A 215 -8.08 13.38 17.04
CA ALA A 215 -8.21 13.47 15.59
C ALA A 215 -7.55 12.27 14.88
N PHE A 216 -6.35 11.84 15.31
CA PHE A 216 -5.70 10.65 14.79
C PHE A 216 -6.45 9.36 15.16
N ARG A 217 -6.88 9.25 16.43
CA ARG A 217 -7.66 8.09 16.89
C ARG A 217 -8.95 7.91 16.09
N SER A 218 -9.61 9.01 15.69
CA SER A 218 -10.82 8.97 14.86
C SER A 218 -10.64 8.38 13.46
N ARG A 219 -9.40 8.24 12.98
CA ARG A 219 -9.07 7.68 11.64
C ARG A 219 -8.60 6.23 11.69
N ILE A 220 -8.29 5.71 12.87
CA ILE A 220 -7.81 4.34 13.01
C ILE A 220 -9.01 3.40 13.10
N THR A 221 -9.06 2.42 12.21
CA THR A 221 -10.07 1.36 12.22
C THR A 221 -9.83 0.41 13.40
N MET A 222 -8.57 0.00 13.60
CA MET A 222 -8.22 -0.91 14.69
C MET A 222 -6.76 -0.74 15.15
N CYS A 223 -6.55 -0.91 16.46
CA CYS A 223 -5.24 -0.84 17.09
C CYS A 223 -4.78 -2.24 17.55
N PHE A 224 -3.58 -2.64 17.15
CA PHE A 224 -2.91 -3.87 17.57
C PHE A 224 -1.75 -3.54 18.51
N HIS A 225 -1.93 -3.91 19.78
CA HIS A 225 -0.84 -3.90 20.75
C HIS A 225 0.02 -5.15 20.65
N TYR A 226 1.33 -4.96 20.47
CA TYR A 226 2.34 -6.00 20.49
C TYR A 226 3.16 -5.90 21.77
N PRO A 227 2.88 -6.73 22.79
CA PRO A 227 3.66 -6.74 24.02
C PRO A 227 5.08 -7.24 23.75
N LYS A 228 5.98 -7.03 24.71
CA LYS A 228 7.33 -7.58 24.66
C LYS A 228 7.25 -9.11 24.60
N LEU A 229 7.99 -9.71 23.69
CA LEU A 229 7.95 -11.16 23.48
C LEU A 229 8.55 -11.93 24.68
N VAL A 230 7.72 -12.74 25.32
CA VAL A 230 8.16 -13.73 26.32
C VAL A 230 8.97 -14.87 25.65
N PRO A 231 9.86 -15.56 26.36
CA PRO A 231 10.69 -16.62 25.79
C PRO A 231 9.91 -17.69 25.01
N GLU A 232 8.72 -18.05 25.48
CA GLU A 232 7.83 -19.04 24.87
C GLU A 232 7.36 -18.59 23.48
N LYS A 233 6.92 -17.33 23.37
CA LYS A 233 6.48 -16.71 22.12
C LYS A 233 7.64 -16.50 21.15
N ARG A 234 8.85 -16.20 21.66
CA ARG A 234 10.05 -16.17 20.81
C ARG A 234 10.31 -17.55 20.21
N LYS A 235 10.26 -18.62 21.01
CA LYS A 235 10.47 -19.99 20.53
C LYS A 235 9.48 -20.37 19.42
N GLU A 236 8.22 -19.96 19.54
CA GLU A 236 7.19 -20.14 18.51
C GLU A 236 7.58 -19.43 17.20
N ILE A 237 7.99 -18.16 17.28
CA ILE A 237 8.48 -17.40 16.11
C ILE A 237 9.67 -18.10 15.46
N TRP A 238 10.68 -18.52 16.24
CA TRP A 238 11.86 -19.20 15.72
C TRP A 238 11.53 -20.53 15.03
N LYS A 239 10.59 -21.30 15.57
CA LYS A 239 10.11 -22.52 14.90
C LYS A 239 9.46 -22.21 13.56
N ASN A 240 8.56 -21.23 13.52
CA ASN A 240 7.89 -20.83 12.28
C ASN A 240 8.87 -20.32 11.20
N PHE A 241 10.02 -19.78 11.60
CA PHE A 241 11.09 -19.36 10.68
C PHE A 241 12.01 -20.49 10.20
N ILE A 242 12.14 -21.59 10.95
CA ILE A 242 13.00 -22.73 10.61
C ILE A 242 12.21 -23.79 9.83
N ASP A 243 10.95 -23.99 10.19
CA ASP A 243 10.08 -25.04 9.65
C ASP A 243 9.29 -24.58 8.40
N GLY A 244 9.35 -23.29 8.03
CA GLY A 244 8.70 -22.68 6.86
C GLY A 244 9.68 -22.35 5.75
#